data_AF-A0A1G4PVZ2-F1
#
_entry.id   AF-A0A1G4PVZ2-F1
#
_cell.length_a   1.000
_cell.length_b   1.000
_cell.length_c   1.000
_cell.angle_alpha   90.00
_cell.angle_beta   90.00
_cell.angle_gamma   90.00
#
_symmetry.space_group_name_H-M   'P 1'
#
loop_
_entity.id
_entity.type
_entity.pdbx_description
1 polymer ?
#
loop_
_entity_poly.entity_id
_entity_poly.type
_entity_poly.pdbx_seq_one_letter_code
_entity_poly.pdbx_strand_id
1 'polypeptide(L)' 'MIDQSSMLCAHCQRCGRRSVLGRVDAASLAPPADGEAPPRLRCDMCGGRQVKLFNANGPVEMLAFLNGRI' A
#
# COMPACT_ATOMS: atom_id res chain seq x y z
N MET A 1 -17.07 9.00 16.39
CA MET A 1 -16.98 8.11 15.22
C MET A 1 -15.50 7.90 14.94
N ILE A 2 -14.99 6.68 15.13
CA ILE A 2 -13.59 6.37 14.81
C ILE A 2 -13.50 6.36 13.28
N ASP A 3 -12.75 7.32 12.74
CA ASP A 3 -12.41 7.44 11.34
C ASP A 3 -11.61 6.18 10.94
N GLN A 4 -12.29 5.11 10.50
CA GLN A 4 -11.68 3.85 10.04
C GLN A 4 -11.05 4.03 8.65
N SER A 5 -10.11 4.95 8.61
CA SER A 5 -9.46 5.35 7.38
C SER A 5 -8.29 4.43 7.14
N SER A 6 -8.54 3.40 6.34
CA SER A 6 -7.47 2.58 5.81
C SER A 6 -6.56 3.45 4.94
N MET A 7 -5.26 3.29 5.14
CA MET A 7 -4.23 3.99 4.39
C MET A 7 -3.52 2.96 3.52
N LEU A 8 -3.50 3.18 2.22
CA LEU A 8 -2.79 2.31 1.29
C LEU A 8 -1.33 2.74 1.22
N CYS A 9 -0.45 1.80 1.53
CA CYS A 9 0.98 1.97 1.50
C CYS A 9 1.60 1.06 0.43
N ALA A 10 2.78 1.43 -0.07
CA ALA A 10 3.52 0.69 -1.08
C ALA A 10 4.97 0.46 -0.64
N HIS A 11 5.49 -0.75 -0.88
CA HIS A 11 6.88 -1.11 -0.62
C HIS A 11 7.50 -1.71 -1.89
N CYS A 12 8.51 -1.01 -2.43
CA CYS A 12 9.34 -1.51 -3.50
C CYS A 12 10.36 -2.52 -2.96
N GLN A 13 10.19 -3.80 -3.27
CA GLN A 13 11.11 -4.87 -2.89
C GLN A 13 12.49 -4.76 -3.57
N ARG A 14 12.62 -3.94 -4.62
CA ARG A 14 13.88 -3.76 -5.36
C ARG A 14 14.83 -2.78 -4.69
N CYS A 15 14.32 -1.64 -4.21
CA CYS A 15 15.14 -0.59 -3.60
C CYS A 15 14.82 -0.31 -2.13
N GLY A 16 13.86 -1.06 -1.54
CA GLY A 16 13.42 -0.89 -0.16
C GLY A 16 12.56 0.35 0.09
N ARG A 17 12.21 1.12 -0.95
CA ARG A 17 11.43 2.35 -0.81
C ARG A 17 10.03 2.04 -0.30
N ARG A 18 9.62 2.75 0.75
CA ARG A 18 8.28 2.69 1.33
C ARG A 18 7.60 4.05 1.17
N SER A 19 6.32 4.04 0.79
CA SER A 19 5.54 5.25 0.56
C SER A 19 4.07 5.04 0.93
N VAL A 20 3.38 6.14 1.18
CA VAL A 20 1.92 6.18 1.37
C VAL A 20 1.30 6.65 0.06
N LEU A 21 0.35 5.88 -0.48
CA LEU A 21 -0.37 6.22 -1.70
C LEU A 21 -1.60 7.09 -1.42
N GLY A 22 -2.26 6.89 -0.29
CA GLY A 22 -3.39 7.72 0.14
C GLY A 22 -4.36 7.01 1.06
N ARG A 23 -5.44 7.71 1.38
CA ARG A 23 -6.59 7.18 2.12
C ARG A 23 -7.46 6.37 1.17
N VAL A 24 -7.86 5.18 1.59
CA VAL A 24 -8.67 4.27 0.78
C VAL A 24 -9.88 3.85 1.59
N ASP A 25 -11.08 4.00 1.02
CA ASP A 25 -12.30 3.48 1.61
C ASP A 25 -12.26 1.96 1.60
N ALA A 26 -12.69 1.32 2.69
CA ALA A 26 -12.70 -0.14 2.82
C ALA A 26 -13.45 -0.84 1.66
N ALA A 27 -14.41 -0.17 1.02
CA ALA A 27 -15.12 -0.66 -0.16
C ALA A 27 -14.22 -0.79 -1.41
N SER A 28 -13.14 0.00 -1.51
CA SER A 28 -12.17 -0.03 -2.62
C SER A 28 -11.07 -1.08 -2.42
N LEU A 29 -11.02 -1.74 -1.26
CA LEU A 29 -10.07 -2.82 -0.95
C LEU A 29 -10.61 -4.21 -1.30
N ALA A 30 -11.71 -4.28 -2.05
CA ALA A 30 -12.19 -5.55 -2.58
C ALA A 30 -11.05 -6.25 -3.35
N PRO A 31 -10.80 -7.55 -3.11
CA PRO A 31 -9.85 -8.29 -3.90
C PRO A 31 -10.25 -8.15 -5.39
N PRO A 32 -9.27 -7.98 -6.31
CA PRO A 32 -9.58 -7.96 -7.73
C PRO A 32 -10.42 -9.19 -8.06
N ALA A 33 -11.49 -9.01 -8.84
CA ALA A 33 -12.34 -10.10 -9.29
C ALA A 33 -11.47 -11.16 -10.00
N ASP A 34 -11.82 -12.44 -9.85
CA ASP A 34 -11.09 -13.54 -10.49
C ASP A 34 -10.94 -13.28 -12.00
N GLY A 35 -9.70 -12.99 -12.43
CA GLY A 35 -9.35 -12.67 -13.82
C GLY A 35 -8.83 -11.25 -14.05
N GLU A 36 -8.92 -10.36 -13.07
CA GLU A 36 -8.35 -9.01 -13.19
C GLU A 36 -6.85 -9.03 -12.89
N ALA A 37 -6.05 -8.60 -13.86
CA ALA A 37 -4.60 -8.57 -13.70
C ALA A 37 -4.23 -7.64 -12.53
N PRO A 38 -3.37 -8.07 -11.60
CA PRO A 38 -3.00 -7.23 -10.47
C PRO A 38 -2.40 -5.91 -10.98
N PRO A 39 -2.76 -4.77 -10.38
CA PRO A 39 -2.29 -3.46 -10.83
C PRO A 39 -0.76 -3.45 -10.85
N ARG A 40 -0.19 -3.22 -12.03
CA ARG A 40 1.26 -3.24 -12.25
C ARG A 40 1.89 -1.94 -11.77
N LEU A 41 1.93 -1.73 -10.45
CA LEU A 41 2.64 -0.59 -9.87
C LEU A 41 4.13 -0.63 -10.19
N ARG A 42 4.69 0.55 -10.45
CA ARG A 42 6.12 0.77 -10.61
C ARG A 42 6.60 1.72 -9.54
N CYS A 43 7.79 1.48 -9.02
CA CYS A 43 8.46 2.42 -8.14
C CYS A 43 8.93 3.62 -8.97
N ASP A 44 8.43 4.80 -8.62
CA ASP A 44 8.82 6.11 -9.15
C ASP A 44 10.32 6.40 -9.02
N MET A 45 10.98 5.88 -7.98
CA MET A 45 12.42 6.10 -7.74
C MET A 45 13.35 5.21 -8.59
N CYS A 46 13.03 3.91 -8.76
CA CYS A 46 13.95 2.95 -9.40
C CYS A 46 13.37 2.24 -10.64
N GLY A 47 12.12 2.54 -11.01
CA GLY A 47 11.40 1.90 -12.11
C GLY A 47 11.04 0.42 -11.86
N GLY A 48 11.31 -0.12 -10.67
CA GLY A 48 11.07 -1.52 -10.33
C GLY A 48 9.59 -1.87 -10.32
N ARG A 49 9.24 -3.07 -10.80
CA ARG A 49 7.86 -3.61 -10.84
C ARG A 49 7.49 -4.47 -9.64
N GLN A 50 8.44 -4.69 -8.72
CA GLN A 50 8.24 -5.49 -7.52
C GLN A 50 7.73 -4.61 -6.37
N VAL A 51 6.54 -4.04 -6.55
CA VAL A 51 5.89 -3.19 -5.55
C VAL A 51 4.81 -4.01 -4.85
N LYS A 52 4.91 -4.14 -3.53
CA LYS A 52 3.87 -4.75 -2.68
C LYS A 52 3.02 -3.65 -2.06
N LEU A 53 1.71 -3.86 -2.06
CA LEU A 53 0.75 -3.00 -1.39
C LEU A 53 0.50 -3.50 0.03
N PHE A 54 0.25 -2.56 0.94
CA PHE A 54 -0.06 -2.83 2.33
C PHE A 54 -1.20 -1.92 2.78
N ASN A 55 -2.23 -2.50 3.40
CA ASN A 55 -3.36 -1.76 3.93
C ASN A 55 -3.15 -1.52 5.42
N ALA A 56 -2.79 -0.29 5.78
CA ALA A 56 -2.67 0.12 7.18
C ALA A 56 -4.06 0.49 7.74
N ASN A 57 -4.45 -0.05 8.88
CA ASN A 57 -5.71 0.20 9.57
C ASN A 57 -5.69 1.49 10.40
N GLY A 58 -4.97 2.50 9.92
CA GLY A 58 -4.85 3.81 10.55
C GLY A 58 -3.41 4.37 10.56
N PRO A 59 -3.23 5.57 11.15
CA PRO A 59 -1.96 6.29 11.09
C PRO A 59 -0.81 5.60 11.85
N VAL A 60 -1.11 4.88 12.94
CA VAL A 60 -0.08 4.17 13.72
C VAL A 60 0.53 3.04 12.90
N GLU A 61 -0.30 2.24 12.24
CA GLU A 61 0.16 1.14 11.39
C GLU A 61 0.87 1.66 10.13
N MET A 62 0.38 2.76 9.55
CA MET A 62 1.08 3.46 8.46
C MET A 62 2.50 3.88 8.88
N LEU A 63 2.65 4.50 10.05
CA LEU A 63 3.96 4.91 10.57
C LEU A 63 4.87 3.71 10.84
N ALA A 64 4.34 2.62 11.39
CA ALA A 64 5.11 1.40 11.62
C ALA A 64 5.62 0.80 10.29
N PHE A 65 4.78 0.81 9.24
CA PHE A 65 5.16 0.39 7.89
C PHE A 65 6.28 1.27 7.33
N LEU A 66 6.16 2.59 7.38
CA LEU A 66 7.17 3.51 6.86
C LEU A 66 8.53 3.33 7.56
N ASN A 67 8.52 3.02 8.86
CA ASN A 67 9.72 2.75 9.65
C ASN A 67 10.25 1.31 9.50
N GLY A 68 9.63 0.47 8.67
CA GLY A 68 10.08 -0.90 8.44
C GLY A 68 9.89 -1.84 9.62
N ARG A 69 8.96 -1.53 10.53
CA ARG A 69 8.64 -2.37 11.70
C ARG A 69 7.58 -3.44 11.40
N ILE A 70 6.98 -3.39 10.22
CA ILE A 70 6.05 -4.35 9.61
C ILE A 70 6.25 -4.38 8.09
#